data_AF-A0A435E4G3-F1
#
_entry.id   AF-A0A435E4G3-F1
#
_cell.length_a   1.000
_cell.length_b   1.000
_cell.length_c   1.000
_cell.angle_alpha   90.00
_cell.angle_beta   90.00
_cell.angle_gamma   90.00
#
_symmetry.space_group_name_H-M   'P 1'
#
loop_
_entity.id
_entity.type
_entity.pdbx_description
1 polymer ?
#
loop_
_entity_poly.entity_id
_entity_poly.type
_entity_poly.pdbx_seq_one_letter_code
_entity_poly.pdbx_strand_id
1 'polypeptide(L)'
;RAVETLPSPAALAEREARGEPLTRAELGVLLAYAKIVLFSDIVASDVPDEPHFDRDLMGYFPERMAKKFAGEIRDHRLRREIIARVVANDLVNRGGPSFVNRLQEATGRPAADVVRTFAVVRDGFALPALYREIDALDNQIDGQIQLDLYQSVSRLIFVTSGWYLKNEAGSAPLGQRIVELQEARKALEPKLVSLLPAFSRERIEERRQGLFKGGAPEKLAGQLALAEVAELIPDIALTARTANADIVSAAKAFFAVSDAFRIPRVEEAARSIMPPDYYDQLALSRATDTIGVGRRGIAVAALTAHGAAADPVAAWLGAGGAR
;
A
#
# COMPACT_ATOMS: atom_id res chain seq x y z
N ARG A 1 -12.22 12.35 -24.27
CA ARG A 1 -13.59 11.84 -23.96
C ARG A 1 -14.42 11.66 -25.24
N ALA A 2 -14.81 12.72 -25.96
CA ALA A 2 -15.62 12.59 -27.19
C ALA A 2 -14.90 11.81 -28.31
N VAL A 3 -13.59 12.01 -28.47
CA VAL A 3 -12.74 11.31 -29.46
C VAL A 3 -12.63 9.80 -29.17
N GLU A 4 -12.76 9.41 -27.91
CA GLU A 4 -12.54 8.03 -27.44
C GLU A 4 -13.86 7.32 -27.09
N THR A 5 -15.01 7.87 -27.51
CA THR A 5 -16.35 7.32 -27.25
C THR A 5 -16.67 7.05 -25.77
N LEU A 6 -16.03 7.75 -24.83
CA LEU A 6 -16.35 7.67 -23.41
C LEU A 6 -17.70 8.36 -23.11
N PRO A 7 -18.51 7.85 -22.16
CA PRO A 7 -19.79 8.46 -21.82
C PRO A 7 -19.65 9.91 -21.37
N SER A 8 -20.69 10.71 -21.62
CA SER A 8 -20.77 12.09 -21.13
C SER A 8 -20.86 12.11 -19.60
N PRO A 9 -20.52 13.24 -18.93
CA PRO A 9 -20.71 13.36 -17.48
C PRO A 9 -22.14 13.04 -17.02
N ALA A 10 -23.15 13.47 -17.79
CA ALA A 10 -24.56 13.16 -17.50
C ALA A 10 -24.86 11.66 -17.61
N ALA A 11 -24.33 10.98 -18.63
CA ALA A 11 -24.50 9.53 -18.79
C ALA A 11 -23.76 8.74 -17.70
N LEU A 12 -22.59 9.22 -17.24
CA LEU A 12 -21.88 8.62 -16.10
C LEU A 12 -22.68 8.77 -14.81
N ALA A 13 -23.25 9.95 -14.55
CA ALA A 13 -24.08 10.18 -13.36
C ALA A 13 -25.36 9.31 -13.37
N GLU A 14 -25.99 9.13 -14.53
CA GLU A 14 -27.14 8.23 -14.67
C GLU A 14 -26.75 6.76 -14.41
N ARG A 15 -25.63 6.30 -14.97
CA ARG A 15 -25.11 4.95 -14.70
C ARG A 15 -24.76 4.73 -13.24
N GLU A 16 -24.12 5.71 -12.60
CA GLU A 16 -23.79 5.67 -11.18
C GLU A 16 -25.06 5.53 -10.33
N ALA A 17 -26.11 6.29 -10.62
CA ALA A 17 -27.41 6.18 -9.94
C ALA A 17 -28.08 4.79 -10.12
N ARG A 18 -27.76 4.08 -11.20
CA ARG A 18 -28.21 2.69 -11.46
C ARG A 18 -27.25 1.62 -10.96
N GLY A 19 -26.10 1.99 -10.39
CA GLY A 19 -25.06 1.04 -9.98
C GLY A 19 -24.37 0.34 -11.16
N GLU A 20 -24.38 0.95 -12.35
CA GLU A 20 -23.78 0.40 -13.56
C GLU A 20 -22.30 0.83 -13.67
N PRO A 21 -21.34 -0.10 -13.53
CA PRO A 21 -19.93 0.23 -13.61
C PRO A 21 -19.48 0.53 -15.05
N LEU A 22 -18.26 1.07 -15.17
CA LEU A 22 -17.60 1.19 -16.46
C LEU A 22 -17.37 -0.19 -17.09
N THR A 23 -17.52 -0.25 -18.41
CA THR A 23 -17.20 -1.43 -19.21
C THR A 23 -15.69 -1.65 -19.29
N ARG A 24 -15.29 -2.88 -19.64
CA ARG A 24 -13.87 -3.23 -19.86
C ARG A 24 -13.20 -2.36 -20.93
N ALA A 25 -13.93 -2.00 -21.99
CA ALA A 25 -13.40 -1.14 -23.05
C ALA A 25 -13.14 0.29 -22.56
N GLU A 26 -14.10 0.86 -21.83
CA GLU A 26 -13.95 2.20 -21.21
C GLU A 26 -12.79 2.22 -20.20
N LEU A 27 -12.66 1.17 -19.38
CA LEU A 27 -11.51 1.03 -18.47
C LEU A 27 -10.18 0.92 -19.22
N GLY A 28 -10.14 0.22 -20.36
CA GLY A 28 -8.95 0.12 -21.21
C GLY A 28 -8.48 1.47 -21.73
N VAL A 29 -9.42 2.33 -22.16
CA VAL A 29 -9.12 3.71 -22.56
C VAL A 29 -8.55 4.50 -21.38
N LEU A 30 -9.21 4.46 -20.22
CA LEU A 30 -8.73 5.18 -19.03
C LEU A 30 -7.33 4.71 -18.59
N LEU A 31 -7.07 3.41 -18.66
CA LEU A 31 -5.77 2.80 -18.35
C LEU A 31 -4.67 3.33 -19.28
N ALA A 32 -4.94 3.42 -20.59
CA ALA A 32 -4.00 3.93 -21.56
C ALA A 32 -3.67 5.42 -21.31
N TYR A 33 -4.68 6.26 -21.10
CA TYR A 33 -4.48 7.68 -20.81
C TYR A 33 -3.77 7.91 -19.48
N ALA A 34 -4.11 7.16 -18.43
CA ALA A 34 -3.41 7.24 -17.14
C ALA A 34 -1.91 6.96 -17.29
N LYS A 35 -1.53 5.95 -18.10
CA LYS A 35 -0.11 5.66 -18.39
C LYS A 35 0.57 6.77 -19.18
N ILE A 36 -0.12 7.37 -20.16
CA ILE A 36 0.43 8.44 -21.00
C ILE A 36 0.71 9.68 -20.15
N VAL A 37 -0.25 10.11 -19.34
CA VAL A 37 -0.11 11.28 -18.47
C VAL A 37 0.98 11.03 -17.44
N LEU A 38 0.94 9.90 -16.73
CA LEU A 38 1.94 9.56 -15.72
C LEU A 38 3.35 9.44 -16.31
N PHE A 39 3.48 8.91 -17.53
CA PHE A 39 4.77 8.89 -18.25
C PHE A 39 5.33 10.30 -18.42
N SER A 40 4.52 11.24 -18.90
CA SER A 40 4.94 12.64 -19.08
C SER A 40 5.35 13.29 -17.76
N ASP A 41 4.57 13.07 -16.69
CA ASP A 41 4.88 13.59 -15.35
C ASP A 41 6.20 13.02 -14.80
N ILE A 42 6.44 11.72 -14.99
CA ILE A 42 7.70 11.09 -14.54
C ILE A 42 8.89 11.64 -15.32
N VAL A 43 8.80 11.71 -16.66
CA VAL A 43 9.90 12.23 -17.51
C VAL A 43 10.24 13.69 -17.15
N ALA A 44 9.25 14.49 -16.76
CA ALA A 44 9.45 15.88 -16.35
C ALA A 44 10.02 16.04 -14.92
N SER A 45 10.09 14.96 -14.15
CA SER A 45 10.58 14.95 -12.77
C SER A 45 12.03 14.45 -12.64
N ASP A 46 12.59 14.46 -11.43
CA ASP A 46 13.87 13.87 -11.07
C ASP A 46 13.79 12.35 -10.74
N VAL A 47 12.59 11.76 -10.73
CA VAL A 47 12.38 10.33 -10.44
C VAL A 47 13.27 9.40 -11.29
N PRO A 48 13.40 9.59 -12.63
CA PRO A 48 14.23 8.69 -13.44
C PRO A 48 15.72 8.74 -13.14
N ASP A 49 16.20 9.76 -12.43
CA ASP A 49 17.62 9.92 -12.08
C ASP A 49 17.97 9.21 -10.77
N GLU A 50 16.98 8.72 -10.01
CA GLU A 50 17.26 8.03 -8.77
C GLU A 50 17.95 6.68 -9.02
N PRO A 51 19.06 6.38 -8.31
CA PRO A 51 19.84 5.16 -8.52
C PRO A 51 19.02 3.88 -8.43
N HIS A 52 17.96 3.88 -7.63
CA HIS A 52 17.09 2.72 -7.44
C HIS A 52 16.43 2.26 -8.74
N PHE A 53 16.02 3.17 -9.63
CA PHE A 53 15.36 2.82 -10.89
C PHE A 53 16.32 2.31 -11.98
N ASP A 54 17.63 2.26 -11.74
CA ASP A 54 18.57 1.55 -12.62
C ASP A 54 18.16 0.08 -12.79
N ARG A 55 17.55 -0.53 -11.76
CA ARG A 55 17.03 -1.89 -11.86
C ARG A 55 15.86 -2.02 -12.84
N ASP A 56 15.00 -1.01 -12.90
CA ASP A 56 13.85 -0.97 -13.81
C ASP A 56 14.33 -0.77 -15.25
N LEU A 57 15.34 0.08 -15.44
CA LEU A 57 16.04 0.24 -16.72
C LEU A 57 16.66 -1.08 -17.18
N MET A 58 17.45 -1.72 -16.33
CA MET A 58 18.17 -2.94 -16.69
C MET A 58 17.21 -4.13 -16.90
N GLY A 59 16.11 -4.18 -16.14
CA GLY A 59 15.07 -5.19 -16.27
C GLY A 59 14.21 -5.07 -17.54
N TYR A 60 14.23 -3.92 -18.20
CA TYR A 60 13.57 -3.74 -19.51
C TYR A 60 14.27 -4.52 -20.63
N PHE A 61 15.60 -4.64 -20.56
CA PHE A 61 16.39 -5.29 -21.61
C PHE A 61 16.54 -6.79 -21.33
N PRO A 62 16.67 -7.63 -22.38
CA PRO A 62 17.01 -9.04 -22.20
C PRO A 62 18.30 -9.21 -21.37
N GLU A 63 18.33 -10.19 -20.47
CA GLU A 63 19.39 -10.36 -19.47
C GLU A 63 20.81 -10.38 -20.07
N ARG A 64 20.99 -11.07 -21.21
CA ARG A 64 22.27 -11.12 -21.92
C ARG A 64 22.73 -9.74 -22.40
N MET A 65 21.80 -8.91 -22.87
CA MET A 65 22.07 -7.55 -23.33
C MET A 65 22.39 -6.64 -22.14
N ALA A 66 21.57 -6.70 -21.09
CA ALA A 66 21.78 -5.94 -19.85
C ALA A 66 23.17 -6.22 -19.23
N LYS A 67 23.61 -7.48 -19.21
CA LYS A 67 24.95 -7.84 -18.70
C LYS A 67 26.08 -7.34 -19.59
N LYS A 68 25.97 -7.52 -20.91
CA LYS A 68 27.07 -7.25 -21.85
C LYS A 68 27.25 -5.76 -22.16
N PHE A 69 26.15 -5.00 -22.19
CA PHE A 69 26.12 -3.59 -22.63
C PHE A 69 25.66 -2.66 -21.50
N ALA A 70 26.04 -2.99 -20.27
CA ALA A 70 25.52 -2.31 -19.08
C ALA A 70 25.92 -0.82 -19.02
N GLY A 71 27.09 -0.46 -19.53
CA GLY A 71 27.53 0.94 -19.60
C GLY A 71 26.70 1.71 -20.62
N GLU A 72 26.59 1.18 -21.83
CA GLU A 72 25.87 1.79 -22.94
C GLU A 72 24.37 1.95 -22.64
N ILE A 73 23.76 1.01 -21.92
CA ILE A 73 22.37 1.13 -21.46
C ILE A 73 22.23 2.28 -20.46
N ARG A 74 23.17 2.44 -19.53
CA ARG A 74 23.12 3.50 -18.52
C ARG A 74 23.34 4.89 -19.12
N ASP A 75 24.17 4.99 -20.15
CA ASP A 75 24.46 6.24 -20.85
C ASP A 75 23.50 6.50 -22.02
N HIS A 76 22.50 5.64 -22.22
CA HIS A 76 21.57 5.73 -23.34
C HIS A 76 20.74 7.01 -23.26
N ARG A 77 20.62 7.73 -24.40
CA ARG A 77 19.87 9.00 -24.50
C ARG A 77 18.41 8.92 -24.04
N LEU A 78 17.78 7.75 -24.16
CA LEU A 78 16.39 7.49 -23.74
C LEU A 78 16.28 6.82 -22.36
N ARG A 79 17.34 6.82 -21.54
CA ARG A 79 17.32 6.19 -20.21
C ARG A 79 16.11 6.63 -19.39
N ARG A 80 15.86 7.93 -19.33
CA ARG A 80 14.79 8.53 -18.53
C ARG A 80 13.41 8.08 -19.02
N GLU A 81 13.21 8.09 -20.34
CA GLU A 81 11.97 7.66 -20.98
C GLU A 81 11.72 6.17 -20.79
N ILE A 82 12.75 5.32 -20.88
CA ILE A 82 12.59 3.87 -20.66
C ILE A 82 12.18 3.61 -19.21
N ILE A 83 12.84 4.24 -18.23
CA ILE A 83 12.47 4.14 -16.81
C ILE A 83 11.02 4.60 -16.61
N ALA A 84 10.68 5.80 -17.10
CA ALA A 84 9.33 6.35 -16.97
C ALA A 84 8.27 5.41 -17.56
N ARG A 85 8.56 4.80 -18.72
CA ARG A 85 7.66 3.87 -19.40
C ARG A 85 7.43 2.61 -18.58
N VAL A 86 8.49 2.01 -18.04
CA VAL A 86 8.41 0.79 -17.22
C VAL A 86 7.64 1.08 -15.94
N VAL A 87 8.02 2.12 -15.22
CA VAL A 87 7.44 2.47 -13.92
C VAL A 87 5.98 2.90 -14.04
N ALA A 88 5.62 3.70 -15.06
CA ALA A 88 4.23 4.10 -15.29
C ALA A 88 3.34 2.88 -15.61
N ASN A 89 3.84 1.94 -16.42
CA ASN A 89 3.09 0.72 -16.72
C ASN A 89 2.91 -0.14 -15.47
N ASP A 90 3.98 -0.34 -14.72
CA ASP A 90 3.99 -1.13 -13.49
C ASP A 90 2.96 -0.60 -12.48
N LEU A 91 3.06 0.70 -12.17
CA LEU A 91 2.18 1.39 -11.23
C LEU A 91 0.72 1.34 -11.68
N VAL A 92 0.41 1.72 -12.92
CA VAL A 92 -0.98 1.80 -13.40
C VAL A 92 -1.60 0.42 -13.57
N ASN A 93 -0.84 -0.61 -13.97
CA ASN A 93 -1.35 -1.98 -14.04
C ASN A 93 -1.76 -2.53 -12.68
N ARG A 94 -1.02 -2.17 -11.61
CA ARG A 94 -1.25 -2.68 -10.24
C ARG A 94 -2.21 -1.83 -9.44
N GLY A 95 -2.16 -0.52 -9.61
CA GLY A 95 -3.00 0.44 -8.90
C GLY A 95 -4.32 0.77 -9.61
N GLY A 96 -4.37 0.58 -10.93
CA GLY A 96 -5.48 1.02 -11.77
C GLY A 96 -5.36 2.48 -12.23
N PRO A 97 -6.25 2.93 -13.13
CA PRO A 97 -6.15 4.23 -13.80
C PRO A 97 -6.33 5.43 -12.87
N SER A 98 -7.00 5.26 -11.73
CA SER A 98 -7.26 6.33 -10.77
C SER A 98 -6.27 6.39 -9.61
N PHE A 99 -5.32 5.44 -9.53
CA PHE A 99 -4.43 5.29 -8.38
C PHE A 99 -3.67 6.57 -8.03
N VAL A 100 -3.00 7.17 -9.02
CA VAL A 100 -2.18 8.37 -8.81
C VAL A 100 -3.06 9.54 -8.40
N ASN A 101 -4.08 9.87 -9.18
CA ASN A 101 -4.96 11.01 -8.90
C ASN A 101 -5.62 10.92 -7.52
N ARG A 102 -6.11 9.73 -7.13
CA ARG A 102 -6.71 9.52 -5.79
C ARG A 102 -5.72 9.80 -4.67
N LEU A 103 -4.46 9.38 -4.81
CA LEU A 103 -3.43 9.67 -3.82
C LEU A 103 -3.00 11.13 -3.83
N GLN A 104 -2.91 11.77 -4.99
CA GLN A 104 -2.62 13.20 -5.09
C GLN A 104 -3.71 14.04 -4.43
N GLU A 105 -4.99 13.75 -4.71
CA GLU A 105 -6.12 14.44 -4.08
C GLU A 105 -6.17 14.22 -2.56
N ALA A 106 -5.92 12.99 -2.10
CA ALA A 106 -5.99 12.65 -0.68
C ALA A 106 -4.81 13.20 0.14
N THR A 107 -3.66 13.48 -0.49
CA THR A 107 -2.42 13.84 0.23
C THR A 107 -1.82 15.18 -0.16
N GLY A 108 -2.27 15.78 -1.27
CA GLY A 108 -1.68 16.99 -1.87
C GLY A 108 -0.30 16.78 -2.49
N ARG A 109 0.21 15.54 -2.54
CA ARG A 109 1.56 15.22 -3.04
C ARG A 109 1.59 15.14 -4.57
N PRO A 110 2.71 15.52 -5.23
CA PRO A 110 2.86 15.40 -6.67
C PRO A 110 2.99 13.93 -7.12
N ALA A 111 2.74 13.67 -8.41
CA ALA A 111 2.85 12.33 -9.00
C ALA A 111 4.24 11.69 -8.78
N ALA A 112 5.31 12.51 -8.79
CA ALA A 112 6.67 12.06 -8.51
C ALA A 112 6.80 11.38 -7.12
N ASP A 113 6.18 11.96 -6.09
CA ASP A 113 6.18 11.40 -4.73
C ASP A 113 5.34 10.11 -4.66
N VAL A 114 4.23 10.05 -5.40
CA VAL A 114 3.42 8.83 -5.52
C VAL A 114 4.24 7.70 -6.16
N VAL A 115 5.02 8.00 -7.20
CA VAL A 115 5.87 7.02 -7.89
C VAL A 115 7.00 6.50 -6.99
N ARG A 116 7.69 7.39 -6.27
CA ARG A 116 8.69 6.99 -5.26
C ARG A 116 8.08 6.10 -4.20
N THR A 117 6.92 6.49 -3.69
CA THR A 117 6.23 5.74 -2.64
C THR A 117 5.75 4.39 -3.16
N PHE A 118 5.27 4.31 -4.40
CA PHE A 118 4.97 3.04 -5.05
C PHE A 118 6.21 2.15 -5.12
N ALA A 119 7.39 2.68 -5.46
CA ALA A 119 8.63 1.90 -5.44
C ALA A 119 9.01 1.41 -4.04
N VAL A 120 8.84 2.24 -2.99
CA VAL A 120 9.02 1.83 -1.58
C VAL A 120 8.14 0.63 -1.26
N VAL A 121 6.86 0.69 -1.60
CA VAL A 121 5.90 -0.37 -1.26
C VAL A 121 6.13 -1.62 -2.13
N ARG A 122 6.32 -1.46 -3.45
CA ARG A 122 6.60 -2.55 -4.40
C ARG A 122 7.78 -3.40 -3.96
N ASP A 123 8.87 -2.75 -3.59
CA ASP A 123 10.14 -3.41 -3.33
C ASP A 123 10.32 -3.75 -1.84
N GLY A 124 9.77 -2.93 -0.96
CA GLY A 124 9.73 -3.18 0.47
C GLY A 124 8.89 -4.40 0.84
N PHE A 125 7.76 -4.62 0.15
CA PHE A 125 6.94 -5.82 0.30
C PHE A 125 7.33 -6.98 -0.63
N ALA A 126 8.37 -6.82 -1.45
CA ALA A 126 8.80 -7.81 -2.44
C ALA A 126 7.66 -8.28 -3.38
N LEU A 127 6.78 -7.35 -3.78
CA LEU A 127 5.58 -7.64 -4.55
C LEU A 127 5.84 -8.37 -5.88
N PRO A 128 6.94 -8.14 -6.64
CA PRO A 128 7.20 -8.92 -7.84
C PRO A 128 7.30 -10.44 -7.61
N ALA A 129 7.75 -10.88 -6.43
CA ALA A 129 7.74 -12.30 -6.09
C ALA A 129 6.31 -12.78 -5.79
N LEU A 130 5.54 -12.01 -5.03
CA LEU A 130 4.15 -12.31 -4.72
C LEU A 130 3.25 -12.37 -5.96
N TYR A 131 3.41 -11.43 -6.89
CA TYR A 131 2.71 -11.46 -8.18
C TYR A 131 3.03 -12.73 -8.96
N ARG A 132 4.31 -13.15 -9.04
CA ARG A 132 4.66 -14.43 -9.70
C ARG A 132 4.00 -15.65 -9.05
N GLU A 133 3.85 -15.66 -7.73
CA GLU A 133 3.13 -16.73 -7.04
C GLU A 133 1.63 -16.74 -7.39
N ILE A 134 1.00 -15.58 -7.56
CA ILE A 134 -0.40 -15.46 -7.99
C ILE A 134 -0.56 -15.77 -9.48
N ASP A 135 0.33 -15.26 -10.34
CA ASP A 135 0.34 -15.48 -11.79
C ASP A 135 0.45 -16.97 -12.12
N ALA A 136 1.22 -17.73 -11.33
CA ALA A 136 1.36 -19.18 -11.48
C ALA A 136 0.07 -19.97 -11.25
N LEU A 137 -0.97 -19.34 -10.69
CA LEU A 137 -2.30 -19.93 -10.51
C LEU A 137 -3.23 -19.68 -11.71
N ASP A 138 -2.75 -19.02 -12.76
CA ASP A 138 -3.53 -18.79 -13.98
C ASP A 138 -4.01 -20.12 -14.59
N ASN A 139 -5.31 -20.21 -14.84
CA ASN A 139 -6.01 -21.43 -15.24
C ASN A 139 -5.88 -22.63 -14.26
N GLN A 140 -5.40 -22.42 -13.03
CA GLN A 140 -5.34 -23.45 -11.97
C GLN A 140 -6.44 -23.32 -10.93
N ILE A 141 -6.95 -22.11 -10.71
CA ILE A 141 -8.06 -21.81 -9.80
C ILE A 141 -9.15 -21.01 -10.52
N ASP A 142 -10.28 -20.79 -9.84
CA ASP A 142 -11.33 -19.92 -10.36
C ASP A 142 -10.81 -18.50 -10.61
N GLY A 143 -11.15 -17.93 -11.76
CA GLY A 143 -10.64 -16.63 -12.19
C GLY A 143 -11.05 -15.48 -11.28
N GLN A 144 -12.24 -15.54 -10.68
CA GLN A 144 -12.67 -14.52 -9.71
C GLN A 144 -11.83 -14.61 -8.44
N ILE A 145 -11.53 -15.83 -7.96
CA ILE A 145 -10.66 -16.02 -6.80
C ILE A 145 -9.27 -15.44 -7.07
N GLN A 146 -8.69 -15.68 -8.25
CA GLN A 146 -7.39 -15.11 -8.62
C GLN A 146 -7.43 -13.57 -8.66
N LEU A 147 -8.52 -12.97 -9.17
CA LEU A 147 -8.74 -11.52 -9.13
C LEU A 147 -8.81 -10.98 -7.69
N ASP A 148 -9.43 -11.71 -6.76
CA ASP A 148 -9.49 -11.33 -5.35
C ASP A 148 -8.10 -11.37 -4.68
N LEU A 149 -7.22 -12.29 -5.12
CA LEU A 149 -5.81 -12.30 -4.69
C LEU A 149 -5.09 -11.03 -5.15
N TYR A 150 -5.24 -10.65 -6.43
CA TYR A 150 -4.66 -9.40 -6.94
C TYR A 150 -5.23 -8.17 -6.22
N GLN A 151 -6.54 -8.16 -5.94
CA GLN A 151 -7.18 -7.07 -5.21
C GLN A 151 -6.63 -6.91 -3.79
N SER A 152 -6.30 -8.01 -3.12
CA SER A 152 -5.63 -7.99 -1.82
C SER A 152 -4.28 -7.26 -1.89
N VAL A 153 -3.50 -7.49 -2.95
CA VAL A 153 -2.22 -6.81 -3.16
C VAL A 153 -2.43 -5.34 -3.56
N SER A 154 -3.37 -5.03 -4.46
CA SER A 154 -3.69 -3.63 -4.82
C SER A 154 -4.15 -2.80 -3.63
N ARG A 155 -4.90 -3.40 -2.70
CA ARG A 155 -5.29 -2.77 -1.43
C ARG A 155 -4.06 -2.43 -0.58
N LEU A 156 -3.17 -3.40 -0.36
CA LEU A 156 -1.92 -3.19 0.38
C LEU A 156 -1.11 -2.03 -0.23
N ILE A 157 -0.98 -2.01 -1.56
CA ILE A 157 -0.28 -0.94 -2.27
C ILE A 157 -0.95 0.42 -1.96
N PHE A 158 -2.26 0.54 -2.18
CA PHE A 158 -2.96 1.82 -2.03
C PHE A 158 -2.95 2.34 -0.59
N VAL A 159 -3.26 1.49 0.39
CA VAL A 159 -3.31 1.88 1.81
C VAL A 159 -1.93 2.29 2.30
N THR A 160 -0.92 1.47 2.03
CA THR A 160 0.45 1.75 2.49
C THR A 160 1.04 2.98 1.81
N SER A 161 0.80 3.16 0.50
CA SER A 161 1.23 4.36 -0.20
C SER A 161 0.56 5.62 0.34
N GLY A 162 -0.76 5.57 0.60
CA GLY A 162 -1.47 6.68 1.23
C GLY A 162 -0.93 7.03 2.61
N TRP A 163 -0.59 6.01 3.42
CA TRP A 163 0.03 6.23 4.72
C TRP A 163 1.40 6.92 4.58
N TYR A 164 2.27 6.44 3.70
CA TYR A 164 3.60 7.02 3.49
C TYR A 164 3.54 8.47 3.03
N LEU A 165 2.68 8.79 2.06
CA LEU A 165 2.53 10.15 1.53
C LEU A 165 2.06 11.17 2.59
N LYS A 166 1.28 10.72 3.58
CA LYS A 166 0.78 11.54 4.69
C LYS A 166 1.76 11.67 5.85
N ASN A 167 2.48 10.60 6.18
CA ASN A 167 3.23 10.50 7.43
C ASN A 167 4.75 10.57 7.25
N GLU A 168 5.26 10.31 6.04
CA GLU A 168 6.69 10.38 5.77
C GLU A 168 7.04 11.74 5.16
N ALA A 169 7.76 12.54 5.92
CA ALA A 169 8.32 13.83 5.49
C ALA A 169 9.83 13.75 5.20
N GLY A 170 10.40 12.55 5.21
CA GLY A 170 11.85 12.33 5.17
C GLY A 170 12.45 12.59 3.79
N SER A 171 13.62 13.21 3.77
CA SER A 171 14.50 13.34 2.59
C SER A 171 15.42 12.13 2.40
N ALA A 172 15.12 11.00 3.07
CA ALA A 172 15.94 9.80 3.00
C ALA A 172 15.95 9.26 1.55
N PRO A 173 17.11 8.81 1.04
CA PRO A 173 17.18 8.20 -0.29
C PRO A 173 16.20 7.03 -0.44
N LEU A 174 15.60 6.88 -1.62
CA LEU A 174 14.60 5.84 -1.88
C LEU A 174 15.08 4.43 -1.53
N GLY A 175 16.33 4.09 -1.86
CA GLY A 175 16.92 2.80 -1.50
C GLY A 175 16.97 2.56 0.01
N GLN A 176 17.24 3.60 0.80
CA GLN A 176 17.23 3.49 2.26
C GLN A 176 15.82 3.25 2.79
N ARG A 177 14.81 3.97 2.30
CA ARG A 177 13.41 3.80 2.69
C ARG A 177 12.90 2.38 2.43
N ILE A 178 13.32 1.77 1.31
CA ILE A 178 13.02 0.37 0.98
C ILE A 178 13.65 -0.58 1.99
N VAL A 179 14.94 -0.41 2.30
CA VAL A 179 15.65 -1.25 3.27
C VAL A 179 15.02 -1.14 4.67
N GLU A 180 14.66 0.08 5.10
CA GLU A 180 13.99 0.29 6.38
C GLU A 180 12.65 -0.46 6.47
N LEU A 181 11.84 -0.44 5.41
CA LEU A 181 10.61 -1.23 5.36
C LEU A 181 10.89 -2.74 5.36
N GLN A 182 11.90 -3.20 4.62
CA GLN A 182 12.28 -4.62 4.60
C GLN A 182 12.72 -5.13 5.97
N GLU A 183 13.55 -4.36 6.68
CA GLU A 183 14.01 -4.74 8.02
C GLU A 183 12.87 -4.67 9.05
N ALA A 184 11.99 -3.68 8.96
CA ALA A 184 10.79 -3.60 9.80
C ALA A 184 9.89 -4.84 9.59
N ARG A 185 9.65 -5.23 8.33
CA ARG A 185 8.90 -6.45 7.99
C ARG A 185 9.57 -7.70 8.53
N LYS A 186 10.86 -7.87 8.29
CA LYS A 186 11.65 -9.02 8.77
C LYS A 186 11.60 -9.16 10.29
N ALA A 187 11.60 -8.05 11.03
CA ALA A 187 11.51 -8.06 12.49
C ALA A 187 10.09 -8.39 12.99
N LEU A 188 9.04 -7.91 12.30
CA LEU A 188 7.67 -7.99 12.77
C LEU A 188 6.88 -9.19 12.23
N GLU A 189 6.94 -9.50 10.94
CA GLU A 189 6.07 -10.50 10.29
C GLU A 189 6.05 -11.86 11.00
N PRO A 190 7.20 -12.43 11.45
CA PRO A 190 7.20 -13.70 12.18
C PRO A 190 6.48 -13.64 13.54
N LYS A 191 6.28 -12.45 14.09
CA LYS A 191 5.68 -12.20 15.41
C LYS A 191 4.26 -11.61 15.32
N LEU A 192 3.83 -11.11 14.16
CA LEU A 192 2.56 -10.38 14.03
C LEU A 192 1.36 -11.17 14.58
N VAL A 193 1.21 -12.44 14.18
CA VAL A 193 0.06 -13.27 14.61
C VAL A 193 -0.06 -13.38 16.13
N SER A 194 1.06 -13.49 16.85
CA SER A 194 1.05 -13.63 18.30
C SER A 194 0.82 -12.30 19.03
N LEU A 195 1.18 -11.17 18.40
CA LEU A 195 0.97 -9.82 18.94
C LEU A 195 -0.44 -9.29 18.71
N LEU A 196 -1.19 -9.87 17.76
CA LEU A 196 -2.52 -9.40 17.42
C LEU A 196 -3.55 -9.68 18.53
N PRO A 197 -4.52 -8.76 18.73
CA PRO A 197 -5.71 -9.02 19.52
C PRO A 197 -6.51 -10.22 18.99
N ALA A 198 -7.25 -10.91 19.87
CA ALA A 198 -7.99 -12.11 19.52
C ALA A 198 -8.94 -11.90 18.31
N PHE A 199 -9.66 -10.78 18.31
CA PHE A 199 -10.56 -10.40 17.22
C PHE A 199 -9.86 -10.34 15.86
N SER A 200 -8.69 -9.70 15.78
CA SER A 200 -7.93 -9.60 14.53
C SER A 200 -7.34 -10.95 14.11
N ARG A 201 -6.90 -11.75 15.08
CA ARG A 201 -6.32 -13.09 14.83
C ARG A 201 -7.36 -14.04 14.21
N GLU A 202 -8.57 -14.08 14.77
CA GLU A 202 -9.67 -14.90 14.26
C GLU A 202 -10.01 -14.55 12.81
N ARG A 203 -10.09 -13.25 12.48
CA ARG A 203 -10.38 -12.77 11.12
C ARG A 203 -9.31 -13.15 10.10
N ILE A 204 -8.03 -13.04 10.48
CA ILE A 204 -6.92 -13.43 9.59
C ILE A 204 -6.95 -14.92 9.34
N GLU A 205 -7.24 -15.73 10.36
CA GLU A 205 -7.36 -17.16 10.21
C GLU A 205 -8.54 -17.54 9.31
N GLU A 206 -9.69 -16.88 9.49
CA GLU A 206 -10.87 -17.08 8.64
C GLU A 206 -10.57 -16.70 7.17
N ARG A 207 -9.89 -15.58 6.95
CA ARG A 207 -9.42 -15.18 5.61
C ARG A 207 -8.44 -16.19 5.02
N ARG A 208 -7.46 -16.63 5.80
CA ARG A 208 -6.47 -17.64 5.36
C ARG A 208 -7.18 -18.93 4.91
N GLN A 209 -8.13 -19.40 5.70
CA GLN A 209 -8.91 -20.59 5.37
C GLN A 209 -9.78 -20.38 4.13
N GLY A 210 -10.39 -19.20 3.97
CA GLY A 210 -11.16 -18.84 2.78
C GLY A 210 -10.31 -18.88 1.51
N LEU A 211 -9.14 -18.24 1.53
CA LEU A 211 -8.20 -18.24 0.42
C LEU A 211 -7.70 -19.66 0.08
N PHE A 212 -7.38 -20.46 1.10
CA PHE A 212 -6.94 -21.84 0.91
C PHE A 212 -8.05 -22.72 0.31
N LYS A 213 -9.29 -22.62 0.81
CA LYS A 213 -10.47 -23.31 0.24
C LYS A 213 -10.75 -22.87 -1.20
N GLY A 214 -10.40 -21.64 -1.54
CA GLY A 214 -10.46 -21.12 -2.91
C GLY A 214 -9.37 -21.67 -3.86
N GLY A 215 -8.45 -22.50 -3.37
CA GLY A 215 -7.40 -23.14 -4.17
C GLY A 215 -6.04 -22.46 -4.10
N ALA A 216 -5.88 -21.38 -3.33
CA ALA A 216 -4.57 -20.78 -3.13
C ALA A 216 -3.67 -21.72 -2.27
N PRO A 217 -2.39 -21.91 -2.63
CA PRO A 217 -1.45 -22.67 -1.80
C PRO A 217 -1.37 -22.12 -0.37
N GLU A 218 -1.20 -22.98 0.64
CA GLU A 218 -1.26 -22.58 2.05
C GLU A 218 -0.33 -21.42 2.42
N LYS A 219 0.90 -21.44 1.87
CA LYS A 219 1.88 -20.37 2.07
C LYS A 219 1.36 -19.03 1.52
N LEU A 220 0.82 -19.01 0.30
CA LEU A 220 0.29 -17.82 -0.36
C LEU A 220 -0.96 -17.30 0.36
N ALA A 221 -1.87 -18.21 0.74
CA ALA A 221 -3.04 -17.89 1.54
C ALA A 221 -2.67 -17.23 2.87
N GLY A 222 -1.65 -17.76 3.57
CA GLY A 222 -1.12 -17.18 4.80
C GLY A 222 -0.53 -15.78 4.59
N GLN A 223 0.28 -15.59 3.54
CA GLN A 223 0.86 -14.30 3.20
C GLN A 223 -0.21 -13.25 2.87
N LEU A 224 -1.18 -13.58 2.03
CA LEU A 224 -2.24 -12.66 1.62
C LEU A 224 -3.24 -12.37 2.74
N ALA A 225 -3.51 -13.33 3.64
CA ALA A 225 -4.33 -13.09 4.82
C ALA A 225 -3.67 -12.10 5.79
N LEU A 226 -2.33 -12.11 5.89
CA LEU A 226 -1.56 -11.18 6.72
C LEU A 226 -1.37 -9.80 6.08
N ALA A 227 -1.66 -9.61 4.80
CA ALA A 227 -1.42 -8.35 4.09
C ALA A 227 -2.13 -7.15 4.76
N GLU A 228 -3.36 -7.32 5.25
CA GLU A 228 -4.10 -6.26 5.95
C GLU A 228 -3.46 -5.85 7.28
N VAL A 229 -2.69 -6.73 7.92
CA VAL A 229 -1.94 -6.36 9.13
C VAL A 229 -0.57 -5.82 8.76
N ALA A 230 0.01 -6.34 7.67
CA ALA A 230 1.29 -5.88 7.17
C ALA A 230 1.24 -4.40 6.72
N GLU A 231 0.07 -3.90 6.29
CA GLU A 231 -0.14 -2.47 5.98
C GLU A 231 0.05 -1.54 7.19
N LEU A 232 0.03 -2.08 8.43
CA LEU A 232 0.29 -1.35 9.68
C LEU A 232 1.77 -1.23 10.05
N ILE A 233 2.65 -2.01 9.40
CA ILE A 233 4.08 -2.07 9.72
C ILE A 233 4.75 -0.69 9.63
N PRO A 234 4.50 0.15 8.61
CA PRO A 234 5.08 1.49 8.58
C PRO A 234 4.67 2.37 9.76
N ASP A 235 3.42 2.25 10.23
CA ASP A 235 2.89 3.01 11.35
C ASP A 235 3.51 2.59 12.68
N ILE A 236 3.71 1.29 12.85
CA ILE A 236 4.45 0.72 13.98
C ILE A 236 5.92 1.17 13.94
N ALA A 237 6.56 1.16 12.76
CA ALA A 237 7.94 1.62 12.61
C ALA A 237 8.10 3.12 12.94
N LEU A 238 7.13 3.95 12.53
CA LEU A 238 7.09 5.36 12.92
C LEU A 238 6.90 5.52 14.43
N THR A 239 5.98 4.75 15.02
CA THR A 239 5.76 4.71 16.48
C THR A 239 7.06 4.40 17.23
N ALA A 240 7.80 3.36 16.78
CA ALA A 240 9.07 2.96 17.36
C ALA A 240 10.10 4.09 17.31
N ARG A 241 10.27 4.74 16.15
CA ARG A 241 11.21 5.86 15.99
C ARG A 241 10.82 7.07 16.86
N THR A 242 9.55 7.45 16.88
CA THR A 242 9.09 8.62 17.65
C THR A 242 9.20 8.39 19.15
N ALA A 243 8.93 7.17 19.63
CA ALA A 243 9.07 6.82 21.04
C ALA A 243 10.50 6.42 21.46
N ASN A 244 11.44 6.33 20.51
CA ASN A 244 12.78 5.77 20.71
C ASN A 244 12.74 4.36 21.36
N ALA A 245 11.84 3.51 20.89
CA ALA A 245 11.61 2.15 21.39
C ALA A 245 12.00 1.10 20.34
N ASP A 246 12.23 -0.14 20.78
CA ASP A 246 12.38 -1.25 19.84
C ASP A 246 11.05 -1.53 19.11
N ILE A 247 11.14 -1.99 17.85
CA ILE A 247 9.98 -2.14 16.98
C ILE A 247 8.97 -3.18 17.50
N VAL A 248 9.42 -4.17 18.29
CA VAL A 248 8.53 -5.20 18.84
C VAL A 248 7.75 -4.64 20.03
N SER A 249 8.38 -3.86 20.90
CA SER A 249 7.69 -3.13 21.97
C SER A 249 6.73 -2.09 21.42
N ALA A 250 7.11 -1.40 20.35
CA ALA A 250 6.21 -0.49 19.63
C ALA A 250 4.98 -1.23 19.08
N ALA A 251 5.17 -2.41 18.45
CA ALA A 251 4.07 -3.23 17.97
C ALA A 251 3.14 -3.69 19.10
N LYS A 252 3.70 -4.13 20.23
CA LYS A 252 2.92 -4.50 21.43
C LYS A 252 2.07 -3.34 21.93
N ALA A 253 2.65 -2.17 22.09
CA ALA A 253 1.91 -0.98 22.52
C ALA A 253 0.83 -0.58 21.50
N PHE A 254 1.17 -0.59 20.21
CA PHE A 254 0.24 -0.27 19.13
C PHE A 254 -0.98 -1.19 19.10
N PHE A 255 -0.79 -2.50 19.27
CA PHE A 255 -1.89 -3.46 19.34
C PHE A 255 -2.64 -3.43 20.68
N ALA A 256 -1.96 -3.15 21.80
CA ALA A 256 -2.62 -2.96 23.10
C ALA A 256 -3.56 -1.74 23.08
N VAL A 257 -3.13 -0.62 22.47
CA VAL A 257 -4.01 0.54 22.23
C VAL A 257 -5.17 0.14 21.30
N SER A 258 -4.88 -0.60 20.23
CA SER A 258 -5.93 -1.08 19.30
C SER A 258 -6.99 -1.91 20.00
N ASP A 259 -6.60 -2.79 20.92
CA ASP A 259 -7.52 -3.65 21.68
C ASP A 259 -8.30 -2.86 22.72
N ALA A 260 -7.62 -2.03 23.51
CA ALA A 260 -8.23 -1.21 24.56
C ALA A 260 -9.35 -0.30 24.02
N PHE A 261 -9.15 0.26 22.82
CA PHE A 261 -10.13 1.13 22.16
C PHE A 261 -10.97 0.41 21.10
N ARG A 262 -10.83 -0.92 20.94
CA ARG A 262 -11.55 -1.75 19.96
C ARG A 262 -11.45 -1.21 18.52
N ILE A 263 -10.32 -0.59 18.18
CA ILE A 263 -10.07 0.05 16.88
C ILE A 263 -10.34 -0.89 15.70
N PRO A 264 -9.92 -2.18 15.71
CA PRO A 264 -10.18 -3.08 14.59
C PRO A 264 -11.67 -3.25 14.25
N ARG A 265 -12.57 -3.15 15.24
CA ARG A 265 -14.02 -3.21 15.02
C ARG A 265 -14.55 -1.95 14.35
N VAL A 266 -14.00 -0.79 14.72
CA VAL A 266 -14.35 0.49 14.11
C VAL A 266 -13.84 0.55 12.67
N GLU A 267 -12.61 0.10 12.42
CA GLU A 267 -12.04 0.01 11.07
C GLU A 267 -12.82 -0.98 10.18
N GLU A 268 -13.35 -2.08 10.73
CA GLU A 268 -14.26 -2.96 9.99
C GLU A 268 -15.59 -2.28 9.66
N ALA A 269 -16.24 -1.63 10.65
CA ALA A 269 -17.48 -0.92 10.41
C ALA A 269 -17.30 0.22 9.40
N ALA A 270 -16.16 0.93 9.43
CA ALA A 270 -15.83 1.94 8.44
C ALA A 270 -15.70 1.35 7.03
N ARG A 271 -15.13 0.14 6.89
CA ARG A 271 -15.00 -0.54 5.60
C ARG A 271 -16.32 -0.99 4.98
N SER A 272 -17.38 -1.21 5.78
CA SER A 272 -18.69 -1.61 5.27
C SER A 272 -19.55 -0.44 4.79
N ILE A 273 -19.14 0.81 5.06
CA ILE A 273 -19.80 2.00 4.57
C ILE A 273 -19.52 2.14 3.07
N MET A 274 -20.59 2.28 2.28
CA MET A 274 -20.50 2.67 0.87
C MET A 274 -20.83 4.16 0.76
N PRO A 275 -19.83 5.05 0.63
CA PRO A 275 -20.08 6.48 0.52
C PRO A 275 -20.82 6.77 -0.80
N PRO A 276 -21.91 7.56 -0.75
CA PRO A 276 -22.72 7.86 -1.94
C PRO A 276 -22.03 8.83 -2.89
N ASP A 277 -21.08 9.64 -2.39
CA ASP A 277 -20.36 10.60 -3.20
C ASP A 277 -18.88 10.75 -2.79
N TYR A 278 -18.18 11.57 -3.56
CA TYR A 278 -16.77 11.88 -3.37
C TYR A 278 -16.46 12.52 -2.01
N TYR A 279 -17.30 13.44 -1.53
CA TYR A 279 -17.06 14.17 -0.30
C TYR A 279 -17.27 13.29 0.93
N ASP A 280 -18.27 12.40 0.89
CA ASP A 280 -18.48 11.39 1.92
C ASP A 280 -17.33 10.38 1.95
N GLN A 281 -16.80 9.98 0.78
CA GLN A 281 -15.61 9.13 0.71
C GLN A 281 -14.39 9.82 1.34
N LEU A 282 -14.21 11.11 1.08
CA LEU A 282 -13.13 11.90 1.68
C LEU A 282 -13.32 12.06 3.19
N ALA A 283 -14.54 12.27 3.67
CA ALA A 283 -14.86 12.36 5.08
C ALA A 283 -14.55 11.05 5.82
N LEU A 284 -14.99 9.91 5.27
CA LEU A 284 -14.70 8.59 5.82
C LEU A 284 -13.20 8.29 5.85
N SER A 285 -12.47 8.66 4.79
CA SER A 285 -11.00 8.53 4.76
C SER A 285 -10.36 9.36 5.88
N ARG A 286 -10.74 10.64 6.03
CA ARG A 286 -10.18 11.53 7.07
C ARG A 286 -10.49 11.05 8.48
N ALA A 287 -11.70 10.53 8.70
CA ALA A 287 -12.07 9.94 9.99
C ALA A 287 -11.19 8.74 10.33
N THR A 288 -10.98 7.84 9.36
CA THR A 288 -10.10 6.67 9.51
C THR A 288 -8.65 7.07 9.74
N ASP A 289 -8.14 8.08 9.02
CA ASP A 289 -6.79 8.62 9.24
C ASP A 289 -6.63 9.17 10.65
N THR A 290 -7.65 9.88 11.16
CA THR A 290 -7.63 10.47 12.51
C THR A 290 -7.54 9.37 13.58
N ILE A 291 -8.23 8.25 13.40
CA ILE A 291 -8.11 7.08 14.28
C ILE A 291 -6.68 6.54 14.27
N GLY A 292 -6.07 6.41 13.08
CA GLY A 292 -4.68 5.96 12.94
C GLY A 292 -3.68 6.88 13.65
N VAL A 293 -3.80 8.20 13.43
CA VAL A 293 -2.97 9.22 14.09
C VAL A 293 -3.15 9.18 15.61
N GLY A 294 -4.39 9.08 16.11
CA GLY A 294 -4.70 8.98 17.53
C GLY A 294 -4.10 7.72 18.16
N ARG A 295 -4.26 6.56 17.52
CA ARG A 295 -3.66 5.29 17.95
C ARG A 295 -2.15 5.42 18.10
N ARG A 296 -1.47 5.94 17.08
CA ARG A 296 -0.01 6.17 17.12
C ARG A 296 0.36 7.13 18.25
N GLY A 297 -0.34 8.25 18.39
CA GLY A 297 -0.07 9.24 19.43
C GLY A 297 -0.17 8.66 20.84
N ILE A 298 -1.20 7.86 21.12
CA ILE A 298 -1.36 7.17 22.41
C ILE A 298 -0.26 6.13 22.62
N ALA A 299 0.07 5.33 21.60
CA ALA A 299 1.12 4.33 21.71
C ALA A 299 2.49 4.98 22.00
N VAL A 300 2.81 6.09 21.32
CA VAL A 300 4.01 6.89 21.61
C VAL A 300 3.99 7.42 23.03
N ALA A 301 2.89 8.05 23.46
CA ALA A 301 2.79 8.62 24.81
C ALA A 301 2.95 7.56 25.91
N ALA A 302 2.34 6.38 25.73
CA ALA A 302 2.48 5.25 26.65
C ALA A 302 3.93 4.75 26.73
N LEU A 303 4.59 4.56 25.58
CA LEU A 303 5.98 4.12 25.52
C LEU A 303 6.95 5.15 26.13
N THR A 304 6.74 6.44 25.89
CA THR A 304 7.61 7.49 26.43
C THR A 304 7.43 7.67 27.93
N ALA A 305 6.19 7.66 28.44
CA ALA A 305 5.91 7.88 29.86
C ALA A 305 6.15 6.63 30.72
N HIS A 306 5.93 5.43 30.16
CA HIS A 306 5.91 4.17 30.92
C HIS A 306 6.75 3.07 30.25
N GLY A 307 7.78 3.40 29.48
CA GLY A 307 8.60 2.41 28.74
C GLY A 307 9.30 1.35 29.59
N ALA A 308 9.48 1.59 30.89
CA ALA A 308 10.01 0.61 31.84
C ALA A 308 8.94 -0.31 32.46
N ALA A 309 7.64 -0.03 32.25
CA ALA A 309 6.56 -0.86 32.75
C ALA A 309 6.44 -2.15 31.92
N ALA A 310 5.98 -3.23 32.56
CA ALA A 310 5.71 -4.49 31.85
C ALA A 310 4.63 -4.34 30.77
N ASP A 311 3.66 -3.45 31.01
CA ASP A 311 2.65 -3.02 30.03
C ASP A 311 2.54 -1.48 30.07
N PRO A 312 3.26 -0.78 29.17
CA PRO A 312 3.21 0.68 29.10
C PRO A 312 1.82 1.25 28.84
N VAL A 313 0.97 0.53 28.09
CA VAL A 313 -0.37 1.01 27.71
C VAL A 313 -1.33 0.87 28.88
N ALA A 314 -1.30 -0.25 29.62
CA ALA A 314 -2.09 -0.40 30.84
C ALA A 314 -1.70 0.65 31.90
N ALA A 315 -0.41 0.93 32.05
CA ALA A 315 0.06 1.99 32.97
C ALA A 315 -0.44 3.38 32.55
N TRP A 316 -0.38 3.70 31.25
CA TRP A 316 -0.88 4.96 30.71
C TRP A 316 -2.39 5.13 30.92
N LEU A 317 -3.19 4.07 30.68
CA LEU A 317 -4.62 4.07 30.93
C LEU A 317 -4.94 4.26 32.43
N GLY A 318 -4.21 3.57 33.30
CA GLY A 318 -4.36 3.69 34.76
C GLY A 318 -4.03 5.10 35.29
N ALA A 319 -3.12 5.82 34.62
CA ALA A 319 -2.79 7.21 34.94
C ALA A 319 -3.84 8.24 34.46
N GLY A 320 -4.89 7.80 33.76
CA GLY A 320 -5.95 8.66 33.21
C GLY A 320 -5.61 9.28 31.86
N GLY A 321 -4.61 8.75 31.15
CA GLY A 321 -4.13 9.27 29.86
C GLY A 321 -3.32 10.56 29.96
N ALA A 322 -2.88 11.08 28.82
CA ALA A 322 -2.31 12.43 28.74
C ALA A 322 -3.44 13.44 28.99
N ARG A 323 -3.46 14.06 30.18
CA ARG A 323 -4.32 15.21 30.47
C ARG A 323 -3.91 16.43 29.65
#